data_AF-A0A9X0D0W3-F1
#
_entry.id   AF-A0A9X0D0W3-F1
#
_cell.length_a   1.000
_cell.length_b   1.000
_cell.length_c   1.000
_cell.angle_alpha   90.00
_cell.angle_beta   90.00
_cell.angle_gamma   90.00
#
_symmetry.space_group_name_H-M   'P 1'
#
loop_
_entity.id
_entity.type
_entity.pdbx_description
1 polymer ?
#
loop_
_entity_poly.entity_id
_entity_poly.type
_entity_poly.pdbx_seq_one_letter_code
_entity_poly.pdbx_strand_id
1 'polypeptide(L)' 'VDVLAEIVDAVQGRVDVYVDGGIRSGTDVFKALALGARAVFIGRPAIWGLAYKGEEGVSKVLGNSQGRTQSSNDSV' A
#
# COMPACT_ATOMS: atom_id res chain seq x y z
N VAL A 1 1.63 -11.90 -6.64
CA VAL A 1 2.86 -11.04 -6.67
C VAL A 1 4.04 -11.85 -7.20
N ASP A 2 3.74 -12.93 -7.93
CA ASP A 2 4.63 -14.09 -8.01
C ASP A 2 5.72 -13.90 -9.07
N VAL A 3 5.45 -13.05 -10.06
CA VAL A 3 6.41 -12.65 -11.11
C VAL A 3 7.32 -11.48 -10.71
N LEU A 4 7.05 -10.81 -9.58
CA LEU A 4 7.76 -9.59 -9.20
C LEU A 4 9.25 -9.85 -8.97
N ALA A 5 9.59 -10.98 -8.34
CA ALA A 5 10.98 -11.34 -8.05
C ALA A 5 11.82 -11.48 -9.33
N GLU A 6 11.28 -12.15 -10.35
CA GLU A 6 11.97 -12.36 -11.63
C GLU A 6 12.21 -11.03 -12.36
N ILE A 7 11.24 -10.11 -12.29
CA ILE A 7 11.38 -8.78 -12.89
C ILE A 7 12.46 -7.96 -12.16
N VAL A 8 12.46 -7.97 -10.83
CA VAL A 8 13.46 -7.25 -10.03
C VAL A 8 14.87 -7.79 -10.32
N ASP A 9 15.02 -9.11 -10.41
CA ASP A 9 16.29 -9.74 -10.76
C ASP A 9 16.76 -9.35 -12.17
N ALA A 10 15.88 -9.35 -13.16
CA ALA A 10 16.22 -8.92 -14.53
C ALA A 10 16.61 -7.43 -14.62
N VAL A 11 15.99 -6.58 -13.81
CA VAL A 11 16.23 -5.13 -13.78
C VAL A 11 17.58 -4.79 -13.12
N GLN A 12 18.03 -5.58 -12.15
CA GLN A 12 19.32 -5.39 -11.44
C GLN A 12 19.52 -3.95 -10.93
N GLY A 13 18.45 -3.32 -10.42
CA GLY A 13 18.50 -1.97 -9.87
C GLY A 13 18.76 -0.85 -10.89
N ARG A 14 18.72 -1.13 -12.20
CA ARG A 14 18.93 -0.11 -13.24
C ARG A 14 17.79 0.92 -13.29
N VAL A 15 16.59 0.53 -12.86
CA VAL A 15 15.39 1.39 -12.74
C VAL A 15 14.58 0.98 -11.52
N ASP A 16 13.78 1.92 -10.98
CA ASP A 16 12.83 1.63 -9.92
C ASP A 16 11.70 0.72 -10.44
N VAL A 17 11.39 -0.34 -9.70
CA VAL A 17 10.29 -1.27 -10.01
C VAL A 17 9.11 -0.98 -9.10
N TYR A 18 7.91 -0.87 -9.67
CA TYR A 18 6.67 -0.66 -8.92
C TYR A 18 5.66 -1.76 -9.24
N VAL A 19 4.70 -2.00 -8.34
CA VAL A 19 3.67 -3.03 -8.55
C VAL A 19 2.27 -2.58 -8.12
N ASP A 20 1.27 -2.96 -8.92
CA ASP A 20 -0.16 -2.98 -8.56
C ASP A 20 -0.70 -4.37 -8.89
N GLY A 21 -1.84 -4.72 -8.33
CA GLY A 21 -2.52 -5.98 -8.59
C GLY A 21 -2.86 -6.69 -7.29
N GLY A 22 -3.99 -6.31 -6.69
CA GLY A 22 -4.55 -7.05 -5.57
C GLY A 22 -3.96 -6.74 -4.20
N ILE A 23 -3.25 -5.62 -4.04
CA ILE A 23 -2.80 -5.13 -2.72
C ILE A 23 -4.03 -4.77 -1.86
N ARG A 24 -4.22 -5.45 -0.72
CA ARG A 24 -5.39 -5.26 0.16
C ARG A 24 -5.04 -5.10 1.64
N SER A 25 -3.84 -5.49 2.03
CA SER A 25 -3.37 -5.44 3.41
C SER A 25 -1.94 -4.92 3.49
N GLY A 26 -1.53 -4.47 4.68
CA GLY A 26 -0.13 -4.06 4.93
C GLY A 26 0.88 -5.20 4.70
N THR A 27 0.46 -6.46 4.89
CA THR A 27 1.31 -7.63 4.60
C THR A 27 1.58 -7.78 3.10
N ASP A 28 0.63 -7.43 2.24
CA ASP A 28 0.84 -7.46 0.78
C ASP A 28 1.87 -6.38 0.37
N VAL A 29 1.75 -5.19 0.97
CA VAL A 29 2.74 -4.11 0.79
C VAL A 29 4.12 -4.57 1.25
N PHE A 30 4.20 -5.14 2.46
CA PHE A 30 5.46 -5.63 3.02
C PHE A 30 6.11 -6.69 2.14
N LYS A 31 5.34 -7.69 1.66
CA LYS A 31 5.84 -8.71 0.74
C LYS A 31 6.36 -8.11 -0.56
N ALA A 32 5.63 -7.18 -1.17
CA ALA A 32 6.06 -6.53 -2.40
C ALA A 32 7.37 -5.75 -2.22
N LEU A 33 7.50 -4.99 -1.14
CA LEU A 33 8.73 -4.27 -0.81
C LEU A 33 9.89 -5.24 -0.53
N ALA A 34 9.65 -6.33 0.21
CA ALA A 34 10.65 -7.35 0.49
C ALA A 34 11.14 -8.08 -0.78
N LEU A 35 10.29 -8.16 -1.81
CA LEU A 35 10.64 -8.69 -3.13
C LEU A 35 11.35 -7.67 -4.03
N GLY A 36 11.59 -6.44 -3.55
CA GLY A 36 12.38 -5.43 -4.24
C GLY A 36 11.58 -4.38 -5.01
N ALA A 37 10.25 -4.31 -4.86
CA ALA A 37 9.50 -3.16 -5.36
C ALA A 37 9.86 -1.90 -4.56
N ARG A 38 9.92 -0.76 -5.24
CA ARG A 38 10.13 0.56 -4.64
C ARG A 38 8.89 1.08 -3.93
N ALA A 39 7.73 0.88 -4.54
CA ALA A 39 6.43 1.18 -3.95
C ALA A 39 5.33 0.34 -4.62
N VAL A 40 4.14 0.36 -4.00
CA VAL A 40 2.95 -0.30 -4.53
C VAL A 40 1.85 0.72 -4.79
N PHE A 41 0.99 0.43 -5.75
CA PHE A 41 -0.19 1.25 -6.03
C PHE A 41 -1.47 0.59 -5.51
N ILE A 42 -2.46 1.44 -5.24
CA ILE A 42 -3.78 1.05 -4.74
C ILE A 42 -4.84 1.53 -5.73
N GLY A 43 -5.37 0.63 -6.55
CA GLY A 43 -6.48 0.92 -7.47
C GLY A 43 -7.85 0.82 -6.80
N ARG A 44 -8.54 -0.31 -6.99
CA ARG A 44 -9.93 -0.54 -6.53
C ARG A 44 -10.24 -0.11 -5.08
N PRO A 45 -9.39 -0.35 -4.07
CA PRO A 45 -9.69 0.07 -2.71
C PRO A 45 -9.86 1.59 -2.56
N ALA A 46 -9.08 2.39 -3.29
CA ALA A 46 -9.24 3.85 -3.28
C ALA A 46 -10.61 4.24 -3.85
N ILE A 47 -11.05 3.61 -4.93
CA ILE A 47 -12.37 3.83 -5.53
C ILE A 47 -13.50 3.41 -4.58
N TRP A 48 -13.32 2.30 -3.85
CA TRP A 48 -14.30 1.86 -2.85
C TRP A 48 -14.39 2.83 -1.67
N GLY A 49 -13.25 3.36 -1.20
CA GLY A 49 -13.22 4.43 -0.21
C GLY A 49 -13.99 5.66 -0.69
N LEU A 50 -13.74 6.07 -1.93
CA LEU A 50 -14.44 7.18 -2.56
C LEU A 50 -15.96 6.96 -2.62
N ALA A 51 -16.40 5.77 -3.04
CA ALA A 51 -17.82 5.43 -3.11
C ALA A 51 -18.49 5.34 -1.74
N TYR A 52 -17.75 4.94 -0.70
CA TYR A 52 -18.28 4.80 0.66
C TYR A 52 -18.49 6.15 1.35
N LYS A 53 -17.50 7.04 1.29
CA LYS A 53 -17.48 8.29 2.09
C LYS A 53 -16.73 9.44 1.42
N GLY A 54 -16.64 9.44 0.09
CA GLY A 54 -15.91 10.47 -0.63
C GLY A 54 -14.43 10.51 -0.20
N GLU A 55 -13.89 11.72 -0.04
CA GLU A 55 -12.51 11.94 0.38
C GLU A 55 -12.17 11.25 1.71
N GLU A 56 -13.05 11.32 2.73
CA GLU A 56 -12.83 10.69 4.04
C GLU A 56 -12.64 9.18 3.89
N GLY A 57 -13.42 8.55 3.00
CA GLY A 57 -13.31 7.13 2.73
C GLY A 57 -12.00 6.76 2.04
N VAL A 58 -11.52 7.57 1.09
CA VAL A 58 -10.18 7.39 0.47
C VAL A 58 -9.09 7.55 1.52
N SER A 59 -9.15 8.61 2.33
CA SER A 59 -8.19 8.87 3.41
C SER A 59 -8.14 7.74 4.43
N LYS A 60 -9.27 7.09 4.73
CA LYS A 60 -9.29 5.92 5.62
C LYS A 60 -8.63 4.68 4.99
N VAL A 61 -8.86 4.45 3.69
CA VAL A 61 -8.22 3.34 2.95
C VAL A 61 -6.71 3.50 2.90
N LEU A 62 -6.21 4.73 2.69
CA LEU A 62 -4.78 5.03 2.63
C LEU A 62 -4.14 5.22 4.02
N GLY A 63 -4.88 5.81 4.95
CA GLY A 63 -4.40 6.25 6.27
C GLY A 63 -4.48 5.20 7.38
N ASN A 64 -5.16 4.07 7.17
CA ASN A 64 -5.15 2.96 8.14
C ASN A 64 -3.77 2.29 8.34
N SER A 65 -2.72 2.76 7.65
CA SER A 65 -1.32 2.47 7.99
C SER A 65 -0.75 3.34 9.13
N GLN A 66 -1.49 4.35 9.64
CA GLN A 66 -1.04 5.29 10.69
C GLN A 66 -1.95 5.32 11.94
N GLY A 67 -3.00 4.51 11.99
CA GLY A 67 -4.02 4.57 13.05
C GLY A 67 -3.83 3.59 14.22
N ARG A 68 -2.74 3.73 14.99
CA ARG A 68 -2.67 3.15 16.36
C ARG A 68 -1.96 4.03 17.40
N THR A 69 -1.67 5.30 17.09
CA THR A 69 -0.89 6.18 17.98
C THR A 69 -1.56 7.54 18.27
N GLN A 70 -2.87 7.68 18.03
CA GLN A 70 -3.62 8.90 18.36
C GLN A 70 -4.86 8.59 19.20
N SER A 71 -4.70 7.80 20.27
CA SER A 71 -5.67 7.77 21.36
C SER A 71 -4.93 7.48 22.66
N SER A 72 -4.40 8.53 23.30
CA SER A 72 -4.10 8.62 24.75
C SER A 72 -3.20 9.83 25.02
N ASN A 73 -3.57 11.04 24.60
CA ASN A 73 -3.00 12.24 25.23
C ASN A 73 -3.97 13.43 25.28
N ASP A 74 -5.27 13.15 25.36
CA ASP A 74 -6.30 14.14 25.68
C ASP A 74 -7.25 13.52 26.70
N SER A 75 -6.83 13.47 27.97
CA SER A 75 -7.68 13.52 29.17
C SER A 75 -6.83 13.29 30.41
N VAL A 76 -6.56 14.38 31.14
CA VAL A 76 -6.21 14.44 32.59
C VAL A 76 -4.86 13.88 33.02
#